data_AF-A0A2N9HR42-F1
#
_entry.id   AF-A0A2N9HR42-F1
#
_cell.length_a   1.000
_cell.length_b   1.000
_cell.length_c   1.000
_cell.angle_alpha   90.00
_cell.angle_beta   90.00
_cell.angle_gamma   90.00
#
_symmetry.space_group_name_H-M   'P 1'
#
loop_
_entity.id
_entity.type
_entity.pdbx_description
1 polymer ?
#
loop_
_entity_poly.entity_id
_entity_poly.type
_entity_poly.pdbx_seq_one_letter_code
_entity_poly.pdbx_strand_id
1 'polypeptide(L)'
;MSFYDSTPLGRILSRVSSDLSIVDIDVPFSFIFAVLATTNAYANLGVLTVVTWQVLFVSIPMVCLAIRLQGYYFSSAKEFMRINGTTKSFVANHLAESLAGAMTIRAFEEEDRFFAKNLDLIDTNASPSFYSFAANEWLIQRLEILSATVLASAALCMVLLPPGTFSSGEFYREELLFLSSSNLQFLYGCFNFTGYGF
;
A
#
# COMPACT_ATOMS: atom_id res chain seq x y z
N MET A 1 -29.55 20.93 -22.86
CA MET A 1 -29.30 21.88 -21.75
C MET A 1 -29.54 21.28 -20.37
N SER A 2 -30.53 20.39 -20.19
CA SER A 2 -30.84 19.71 -18.90
C SER A 2 -29.65 19.17 -18.09
N PHE A 3 -28.59 18.65 -18.73
CA PHE A 3 -27.41 18.16 -18.01
C PHE A 3 -26.68 19.28 -17.23
N TYR A 4 -26.47 20.44 -17.87
CA TYR A 4 -25.77 21.58 -17.25
C TYR A 4 -26.62 22.32 -16.20
N ASP A 5 -27.94 22.21 -16.27
CA ASP A 5 -28.85 22.72 -15.23
C ASP A 5 -28.92 21.79 -14.01
N SER A 6 -28.70 20.49 -14.20
CA SER A 6 -28.83 19.48 -13.13
C SER A 6 -27.52 19.21 -12.38
N THR A 7 -26.37 19.45 -13.02
CA THR A 7 -25.06 19.30 -12.39
C THR A 7 -24.39 20.66 -12.17
N PRO A 8 -24.06 21.01 -10.92
CA PRO A 8 -23.38 22.28 -10.65
C PRO A 8 -22.02 22.30 -11.36
N LEU A 9 -21.73 23.39 -12.07
CA LEU A 9 -20.48 23.57 -12.83
C LEU A 9 -19.23 23.32 -11.98
N GLY A 10 -19.26 23.65 -10.68
CA GLY A 10 -18.16 23.39 -9.74
C GLY A 10 -17.82 21.90 -9.56
N ARG A 11 -18.81 20.99 -9.65
CA ARG A 11 -18.56 19.54 -9.58
C ARG A 11 -17.89 19.02 -10.85
N ILE A 12 -18.25 19.58 -12.00
CA ILE A 12 -17.62 19.25 -13.29
C ILE A 12 -16.17 19.74 -13.29
N LEU A 13 -15.94 20.99 -12.87
CA LEU A 13 -14.60 21.58 -12.78
C LEU A 13 -13.70 20.84 -11.78
N SER A 14 -14.23 20.47 -10.61
CA SER A 14 -13.48 19.69 -9.61
C SER A 14 -13.09 18.32 -10.13
N ARG A 15 -13.98 17.61 -10.86
CA ARG A 15 -13.62 16.33 -11.50
C ARG A 15 -12.62 16.50 -12.62
N VAL A 16 -12.82 17.46 -13.51
CA VAL A 16 -11.89 17.71 -14.62
C VAL A 16 -10.53 18.18 -14.13
N SER A 17 -10.44 18.91 -13.02
CA SER A 17 -9.15 19.35 -12.48
C SER A 17 -8.48 18.26 -11.62
N SER A 18 -9.21 17.66 -10.69
CA SER A 18 -8.65 16.71 -9.72
C SER A 18 -8.44 15.34 -10.35
N ASP A 19 -9.45 14.82 -11.05
CA ASP A 19 -9.36 13.47 -11.65
C ASP A 19 -8.35 13.46 -12.80
N LEU A 20 -8.25 14.55 -13.58
CA LEU A 20 -7.24 14.67 -14.63
C LEU A 20 -5.82 14.75 -14.07
N SER A 21 -5.61 15.47 -12.96
CA SER A 21 -4.31 15.52 -12.30
C SER A 21 -3.85 14.13 -11.83
N ILE A 22 -4.77 13.32 -11.28
CA ILE A 22 -4.48 11.94 -10.88
C ILE A 22 -4.14 11.08 -12.11
N VAL A 23 -4.88 11.23 -13.20
CA VAL A 23 -4.63 10.45 -14.43
C VAL A 23 -3.32 10.85 -15.10
N ASP A 24 -2.94 12.12 -15.06
CA ASP A 24 -1.77 12.63 -15.78
C ASP A 24 -0.46 12.43 -14.99
N ILE A 25 -0.50 12.46 -13.67
CA ILE A 25 0.69 12.39 -12.81
C ILE A 25 0.80 11.03 -12.13
N ASP A 26 -0.28 10.61 -11.47
CA ASP A 26 -0.22 9.51 -10.51
C ASP A 26 -0.29 8.14 -11.19
N VAL A 27 -1.15 8.01 -12.21
CA VAL A 27 -1.31 6.76 -12.97
C VAL A 27 -0.02 6.39 -13.72
N PRO A 28 0.64 7.28 -14.48
CA PRO A 28 1.86 6.95 -15.19
C PRO A 28 3.01 6.61 -14.24
N PHE A 29 3.12 7.34 -13.13
CA PHE A 29 4.12 7.06 -12.11
C PHE A 29 3.91 5.65 -11.54
N SER A 30 2.71 5.35 -11.04
CA SER A 30 2.34 4.03 -10.51
C SER A 30 2.58 2.91 -11.53
N PHE A 31 2.27 3.14 -12.80
CA PHE A 31 2.50 2.18 -13.88
C PHE A 31 3.98 1.90 -14.11
N ILE A 32 4.83 2.93 -14.16
CA ILE A 32 6.28 2.77 -14.30
C ILE A 32 6.84 1.95 -13.14
N PHE A 33 6.41 2.23 -11.90
CA PHE A 33 6.83 1.43 -10.75
C PHE A 33 6.35 -0.01 -10.83
N ALA A 34 5.11 -0.26 -11.26
CA ALA A 34 4.60 -1.61 -11.42
C ALA A 34 5.40 -2.41 -12.47
N VAL A 35 5.78 -1.77 -13.59
CA VAL A 35 6.61 -2.40 -14.63
C VAL A 35 8.02 -2.67 -14.12
N LEU A 36 8.64 -1.70 -13.44
CA LEU A 36 9.96 -1.88 -12.83
C LEU A 36 9.94 -3.00 -11.78
N ALA A 37 8.89 -3.05 -10.96
CA ALA A 37 8.69 -4.06 -9.92
C ALA A 37 8.56 -5.47 -10.48
N THR A 38 7.66 -5.63 -11.44
CA THR A 38 7.42 -6.92 -12.07
C THR A 38 8.67 -7.40 -12.80
N THR A 39 9.34 -6.51 -13.55
CA THR A 39 10.60 -6.85 -14.23
C THR A 39 11.70 -7.25 -13.25
N ASN A 40 11.86 -6.52 -12.14
CA ASN A 40 12.84 -6.86 -11.11
C ASN A 40 12.52 -8.21 -10.44
N ALA A 41 11.25 -8.47 -10.12
CA ALA A 41 10.82 -9.74 -9.56
C ALA A 41 11.11 -10.93 -10.50
N TYR A 42 10.80 -10.80 -11.80
CA TYR A 42 11.11 -11.83 -12.80
C TYR A 42 12.62 -12.05 -12.96
N ALA A 43 13.41 -10.97 -12.96
CA ALA A 43 14.87 -11.07 -13.04
C ALA A 43 15.46 -11.83 -11.85
N ASN A 44 15.08 -11.46 -10.62
CA ASN A 44 15.54 -12.16 -9.41
C ASN A 44 15.10 -13.64 -9.39
N LEU A 45 13.86 -13.93 -9.79
CA LEU A 45 13.36 -15.31 -9.85
C LEU A 45 14.11 -16.13 -10.90
N GLY A 46 14.48 -15.52 -12.03
CA GLY A 46 15.33 -16.12 -13.06
C GLY A 46 16.73 -16.45 -12.53
N VAL A 47 17.38 -15.51 -11.84
CA VAL A 47 18.70 -15.73 -11.24
C VAL A 47 18.64 -16.84 -10.19
N LEU A 48 17.64 -16.82 -9.30
CA LEU A 48 17.44 -17.86 -8.27
C LEU A 48 17.33 -19.27 -8.88
N THR A 49 16.64 -19.37 -10.03
CA THR A 49 16.45 -20.62 -10.77
C THR A 49 17.76 -21.16 -11.36
N VAL A 50 18.63 -20.27 -11.84
CA VAL A 50 19.91 -20.64 -12.48
C VAL A 50 20.98 -20.98 -11.45
N VAL A 51 21.05 -20.21 -10.35
CA VAL A 51 22.13 -20.33 -9.36
C VAL A 51 21.91 -21.50 -8.41
N THR A 52 20.66 -21.82 -8.03
CA THR A 52 20.35 -22.85 -7.02
C THR A 52 19.12 -23.67 -7.41
N TRP A 53 19.33 -24.69 -8.24
CA TRP A 53 18.26 -25.62 -8.60
C TRP A 53 17.73 -26.40 -7.38
N GLN A 54 18.55 -26.61 -6.34
CA GLN A 54 18.19 -27.33 -5.11
C GLN A 54 17.24 -26.52 -4.22
N VAL A 55 17.38 -25.19 -4.17
CA VAL A 55 16.57 -24.29 -3.32
C VAL A 55 15.17 -24.08 -3.94
N LEU A 56 15.00 -24.42 -5.22
CA LEU A 56 13.75 -24.26 -5.96
C LEU A 56 12.59 -25.07 -5.33
N PHE A 57 12.87 -26.26 -4.81
CA PHE A 57 11.87 -27.07 -4.09
C PHE A 57 11.33 -26.38 -2.82
N VAL A 58 12.16 -25.61 -2.13
CA VAL A 58 11.77 -24.83 -0.94
C VAL A 58 11.11 -23.51 -1.34
N SER A 59 11.53 -22.91 -2.46
CA SER A 59 10.99 -21.66 -2.97
C SER A 59 9.53 -21.78 -3.43
N ILE A 60 9.16 -22.86 -4.14
CA ILE A 60 7.79 -23.07 -4.65
C ILE A 60 6.68 -22.93 -3.57
N PRO A 61 6.74 -23.66 -2.43
CA PRO A 61 5.72 -23.52 -1.39
C PRO A 61 5.73 -22.13 -0.74
N MET A 62 6.90 -21.48 -0.63
CA MET A 62 7.01 -20.13 -0.06
C MET A 62 6.38 -19.07 -0.97
N VAL A 63 6.59 -19.16 -2.28
CA VAL A 63 5.93 -18.29 -3.27
C VAL A 63 4.41 -18.49 -3.25
N CYS A 64 3.93 -19.73 -3.14
CA CYS A 64 2.50 -20.02 -3.01
C CYS A 64 1.89 -19.37 -1.75
N LEU A 65 2.57 -19.49 -0.60
CA LEU A 65 2.15 -18.84 0.64
C LEU A 65 2.17 -17.31 0.53
N ALA A 66 3.19 -16.73 -0.10
CA ALA A 66 3.28 -15.30 -0.34
C ALA A 66 2.11 -14.77 -1.19
N ILE A 67 1.74 -15.46 -2.26
CA ILE A 67 0.58 -15.09 -3.11
C ILE A 67 -0.72 -15.14 -2.29
N ARG A 68 -0.90 -16.15 -1.43
CA ARG A 68 -2.08 -16.25 -0.57
C ARG A 68 -2.14 -15.10 0.44
N LEU A 69 -1.02 -14.80 1.10
CA LEU A 69 -0.91 -13.67 2.04
C LEU A 69 -1.20 -12.33 1.36
N GLN A 70 -0.64 -12.12 0.16
CA GLN A 70 -0.88 -10.91 -0.63
C GLN A 70 -2.37 -10.77 -1.01
N GLY A 71 -3.05 -11.87 -1.33
CA GLY A 71 -4.49 -11.88 -1.58
C GLY A 71 -5.32 -11.44 -0.37
N TYR A 72 -5.00 -11.94 0.83
CA TYR A 72 -5.67 -11.53 2.07
C TYR A 72 -5.43 -10.05 2.40
N TYR A 73 -4.19 -9.58 2.23
CA TYR A 73 -3.86 -8.18 2.41
C TYR A 73 -4.61 -7.28 1.44
N PHE A 74 -4.64 -7.63 0.15
CA PHE A 74 -5.34 -6.83 -0.86
C PHE A 74 -6.84 -6.72 -0.59
N SER A 75 -7.47 -7.80 -0.10
CA SER A 75 -8.86 -7.74 0.32
C SER A 75 -9.08 -6.78 1.48
N SER A 76 -8.18 -6.76 2.45
CA SER A 76 -8.26 -5.89 3.63
C SER A 76 -7.96 -4.43 3.29
N ALA A 77 -6.92 -4.19 2.48
CA ALA A 77 -6.51 -2.86 2.01
C ALA A 77 -7.63 -2.15 1.24
N LYS A 78 -8.39 -2.87 0.40
CA LYS A 78 -9.55 -2.31 -0.31
C LYS A 78 -10.63 -1.81 0.64
N GLU A 79 -10.92 -2.56 1.71
CA GLU A 79 -11.91 -2.11 2.70
C GLU A 79 -11.40 -0.88 3.47
N PHE A 80 -10.11 -0.82 3.80
CA PHE A 80 -9.53 0.37 4.41
C PHE A 80 -9.61 1.61 3.51
N MET A 81 -9.33 1.48 2.20
CA MET A 81 -9.52 2.57 1.25
C MET A 81 -10.98 3.05 1.20
N ARG A 82 -11.94 2.11 1.22
CA ARG A 82 -13.37 2.43 1.21
C ARG A 82 -13.76 3.23 2.45
N ILE A 83 -13.31 2.79 3.63
CA ILE A 83 -13.58 3.47 4.89
C ILE A 83 -12.97 4.87 4.87
N ASN A 84 -11.69 4.99 4.51
CA ASN A 84 -10.98 6.27 4.45
C ASN A 84 -11.68 7.28 3.51
N GLY A 85 -12.12 6.83 2.33
CA GLY A 85 -12.87 7.68 1.40
C GLY A 85 -14.20 8.18 1.99
N THR A 86 -14.94 7.31 2.69
CA THR A 86 -16.19 7.73 3.34
C THR A 86 -15.97 8.66 4.52
N THR A 87 -15.00 8.39 5.40
CA THR A 87 -14.78 9.18 6.61
C THR A 87 -14.31 10.60 6.29
N LYS A 88 -13.42 10.76 5.31
CA LYS A 88 -13.00 12.10 4.83
C LYS A 88 -14.18 12.94 4.33
N SER A 89 -15.12 12.32 3.61
CA SER A 89 -16.30 13.01 3.12
C SER A 89 -17.20 13.51 4.26
N PHE A 90 -17.31 12.76 5.36
CA PHE A 90 -18.06 13.19 6.54
C PHE A 90 -17.42 14.40 7.24
N VAL A 91 -16.09 14.43 7.38
CA VAL A 91 -15.38 15.59 7.95
C VAL A 91 -15.58 16.83 7.08
N ALA A 92 -15.40 16.70 5.76
CA ALA A 92 -15.56 17.81 4.82
C ALA A 92 -17.00 18.34 4.79
N ASN A 93 -18.00 17.46 4.80
CA ASN A 93 -19.41 17.84 4.83
C ASN A 93 -19.78 18.56 6.13
N HIS A 94 -19.34 18.05 7.28
CA HIS A 94 -19.64 18.67 8.58
C HIS A 94 -18.99 20.05 8.71
N LEU A 95 -17.76 20.23 8.19
CA LEU A 95 -17.10 21.53 8.11
C LEU A 95 -17.86 22.51 7.20
N ALA A 96 -18.30 22.06 6.02
CA ALA A 96 -19.07 22.88 5.10
C ALA A 96 -20.41 23.33 5.72
N GLU A 97 -21.11 22.44 6.42
CA GLU A 97 -22.35 22.75 7.13
C GLU A 97 -22.11 23.73 8.29
N SER A 98 -21.03 23.54 9.06
CA SER A 98 -20.66 24.44 10.15
C SER A 98 -20.28 25.84 9.67
N LEU A 99 -19.59 25.94 8.52
CA LEU A 99 -19.26 27.22 7.88
C LEU A 99 -20.51 27.94 7.36
N ALA A 100 -21.42 27.22 6.70
CA ALA A 100 -22.66 27.80 6.19
C ALA A 100 -23.62 28.22 7.32
N GLY A 101 -23.66 27.45 8.41
CA GLY A 101 -24.50 27.69 9.59
C GLY A 101 -23.83 28.49 10.71
N ALA A 102 -22.63 29.03 10.50
CA ALA A 102 -21.81 29.61 11.56
C ALA A 102 -22.56 30.68 12.36
N MET A 103 -23.27 31.59 11.69
CA MET A 103 -24.05 32.64 12.36
C MET A 103 -25.15 32.07 13.26
N THR A 104 -25.82 31.00 12.83
CA THR A 104 -26.87 30.33 13.60
C THR A 104 -26.29 29.59 14.81
N ILE A 105 -25.18 28.88 14.64
CA ILE A 105 -24.51 28.16 15.75
C ILE A 105 -24.10 29.14 16.85
N ARG A 106 -23.51 30.27 16.47
CA ARG A 106 -23.11 31.34 17.41
C ARG A 106 -24.32 31.99 18.08
N ALA A 107 -25.41 32.20 17.34
CA ALA A 107 -26.64 32.79 17.89
C ALA A 107 -27.34 31.90 18.93
N PHE A 108 -27.16 30.57 18.86
CA PHE A 108 -27.69 29.61 19.83
C PHE A 108 -26.68 29.20 20.91
N GLU A 109 -25.45 29.75 20.89
CA GLU A 109 -24.37 29.41 21.84
C GLU A 109 -24.02 27.90 21.87
N GLU A 110 -24.19 27.19 20.75
CA GLU A 110 -23.96 25.73 20.63
C GLU A 110 -22.58 25.40 19.99
N GLU A 111 -21.62 26.32 20.10
CA GLU A 111 -20.27 26.19 19.51
C GLU A 111 -19.54 24.95 20.03
N ASP A 112 -19.55 24.72 21.35
CA ASP A 112 -18.85 23.61 22.01
C ASP A 112 -19.35 22.23 21.54
N ARG A 113 -20.66 22.10 21.28
CA ARG A 113 -21.26 20.86 20.79
C ARG A 113 -20.77 20.52 19.38
N PHE A 114 -20.75 21.52 18.50
CA PHE A 114 -20.23 21.36 17.14
C PHE A 114 -18.72 21.11 17.14
N PHE A 115 -17.98 21.77 18.02
CA PHE A 115 -16.54 21.55 18.18
C PHE A 115 -16.22 20.12 18.66
N ALA A 116 -16.91 19.64 19.71
CA ALA A 116 -16.76 18.27 20.18
C ALA A 116 -17.12 17.25 19.09
N LYS A 117 -18.15 17.51 18.30
CA LYS A 117 -18.53 16.63 17.18
C LYS A 117 -17.49 16.63 16.06
N ASN A 118 -16.87 17.78 15.77
CA ASN A 118 -15.80 17.88 14.79
C ASN A 118 -14.56 17.06 15.22
N LEU A 119 -14.17 17.15 16.49
CA LEU A 119 -13.07 16.36 17.04
C LEU A 119 -13.33 14.85 16.95
N ASP A 120 -14.54 14.40 17.29
CA ASP A 120 -14.96 12.99 17.15
C ASP A 120 -14.85 12.49 15.69
N LEU A 121 -15.25 13.31 14.72
CA LEU A 121 -15.12 12.99 13.30
C LEU A 121 -13.67 12.95 12.81
N ILE A 122 -12.80 13.84 13.32
CA ILE A 122 -11.37 13.84 13.01
C ILE A 122 -10.71 12.57 13.58
N ASP A 123 -11.02 12.21 14.82
CA ASP A 123 -10.47 11.02 15.48
C ASP A 123 -10.92 9.72 14.77
N THR A 124 -12.20 9.69 14.38
CA THR A 124 -12.75 8.62 13.54
C THR A 124 -12.07 8.53 12.18
N ASN A 125 -11.62 9.66 11.61
CA ASN A 125 -10.87 9.68 10.34
C ASN A 125 -9.40 9.24 10.51
N ALA A 126 -8.79 9.54 11.65
CA ALA A 126 -7.41 9.15 11.93
C ALA A 126 -7.29 7.64 12.18
N SER A 127 -8.28 7.04 12.87
CA SER A 127 -8.27 5.63 13.28
C SER A 127 -8.03 4.62 12.14
N PRO A 128 -8.72 4.67 10.99
CA PRO A 128 -8.47 3.79 9.85
C PRO A 128 -7.05 3.82 9.30
N SER A 129 -6.37 4.98 9.41
CA SER A 129 -4.99 5.13 8.94
C SER A 129 -4.03 4.29 9.78
N PHE A 130 -4.24 4.22 11.10
CA PHE A 130 -3.45 3.37 11.98
C PHE A 130 -3.65 1.88 11.69
N TYR A 131 -4.90 1.45 11.46
CA TYR A 131 -5.18 0.06 11.11
C TYR A 131 -4.58 -0.34 9.76
N SER A 132 -4.59 0.58 8.80
CA SER A 132 -3.96 0.38 7.49
C SER A 132 -2.45 0.22 7.62
N PHE A 133 -1.81 1.07 8.43
CA PHE A 133 -0.38 0.97 8.73
C PHE A 133 -0.02 -0.36 9.40
N ALA A 134 -0.77 -0.75 10.43
CA ALA A 134 -0.55 -2.01 11.14
C ALA A 134 -0.74 -3.24 10.22
N ALA A 135 -1.73 -3.22 9.33
CA ALA A 135 -1.96 -4.29 8.36
C ALA A 135 -0.82 -4.40 7.33
N ASN A 136 -0.23 -3.27 6.92
CA ASN A 136 0.94 -3.25 6.05
C ASN A 136 2.17 -3.86 6.75
N GLU A 137 2.49 -3.39 7.96
CA GLU A 137 3.60 -3.92 8.76
C GLU A 137 3.44 -5.42 9.04
N TRP A 138 2.22 -5.89 9.29
CA TRP A 138 1.93 -7.31 9.45
C TRP A 138 2.30 -8.14 8.21
N LEU A 139 2.01 -7.64 7.00
CA LEU A 139 2.37 -8.33 5.77
C LEU A 139 3.89 -8.30 5.52
N ILE A 140 4.52 -7.14 5.73
CA ILE A 140 5.98 -6.98 5.59
C ILE A 140 6.68 -8.00 6.49
N GLN A 141 6.32 -8.04 7.78
CA GLN A 141 6.91 -8.98 8.73
C GLN A 141 6.73 -10.44 8.29
N ARG A 142 5.56 -10.82 7.75
CA ARG A 142 5.32 -12.18 7.27
C ARG A 142 6.16 -12.53 6.05
N LEU A 143 6.33 -11.61 5.11
CA LEU A 143 7.18 -11.80 3.92
C LEU A 143 8.66 -11.90 4.30
N GLU A 144 9.12 -11.09 5.26
CA GLU A 144 10.50 -11.17 5.77
C GLU A 144 10.80 -12.50 6.46
N ILE A 145 9.85 -13.05 7.22
CA ILE A 145 10.02 -14.38 7.83
C ILE A 145 10.12 -15.47 6.75
N LEU A 146 9.34 -15.37 5.67
CA LEU A 146 9.40 -16.32 4.56
C LEU A 146 10.75 -16.24 3.84
N SER A 147 11.24 -15.04 3.53
CA SER A 147 12.56 -14.86 2.89
C SER A 147 13.71 -15.30 3.79
N ALA A 148 13.67 -14.99 5.08
CA ALA A 148 14.66 -15.45 6.05
C ALA A 148 14.69 -17.00 6.15
N THR A 149 13.53 -17.66 6.02
CA THR A 149 13.45 -19.12 6.02
C THR A 149 14.12 -19.72 4.77
N VAL A 150 13.89 -19.11 3.59
CA VAL A 150 14.55 -19.51 2.34
C VAL A 150 16.07 -19.34 2.46
N LEU A 151 16.53 -18.18 2.96
CA LEU A 151 17.96 -17.91 3.16
C LEU A 151 18.61 -18.88 4.14
N ALA A 152 17.95 -19.18 5.26
CA ALA A 152 18.44 -20.16 6.24
C ALA A 152 18.54 -21.56 5.63
N SER A 153 17.57 -21.97 4.82
CA SER A 153 17.61 -23.26 4.13
C SER A 153 18.74 -23.33 3.10
N ALA A 154 18.99 -22.24 2.36
CA ALA A 154 20.08 -22.15 1.40
C ALA A 154 21.45 -22.19 2.08
N ALA A 155 21.61 -21.48 3.20
CA ALA A 155 22.82 -21.51 4.02
C ALA A 155 23.11 -22.92 4.58
N LEU A 156 22.08 -23.64 5.05
CA LEU A 156 22.21 -25.02 5.51
C LEU A 156 22.63 -25.96 4.37
N CYS A 157 22.01 -25.86 3.20
CA CYS A 157 22.39 -26.63 2.01
C CYS A 157 23.87 -26.40 1.66
N MET A 158 24.32 -25.14 1.70
CA MET A 158 25.71 -24.79 1.39
C MET A 158 26.73 -25.42 2.34
N VAL A 159 26.43 -25.49 3.64
CA VAL A 159 27.31 -26.13 4.64
C VAL A 159 27.35 -27.65 4.48
N LEU A 160 26.26 -28.26 4.03
CA LEU A 160 26.13 -29.71 3.85
C LEU A 160 26.78 -30.21 2.54
N LEU A 161 26.96 -29.35 1.54
CA LEU A 161 27.56 -29.68 0.24
C LEU A 161 29.10 -29.56 0.27
N PRO A 162 29.85 -30.47 -0.38
CA PRO A 162 31.31 -30.47 -0.34
C PRO A 162 31.91 -29.18 -0.95
N PRO A 163 33.01 -28.65 -0.39
CA PRO A 163 33.60 -27.38 -0.81
C PRO A 163 34.11 -27.47 -2.26
N GLY A 164 33.50 -26.71 -3.17
CA GLY A 164 33.93 -26.62 -4.57
C GLY A 164 32.86 -26.30 -5.61
N THR A 165 31.57 -26.29 -5.25
CA THR A 165 30.48 -26.15 -6.24
C THR A 165 29.97 -24.70 -6.44
N PHE A 166 30.16 -23.78 -5.47
CA PHE A 166 29.60 -22.42 -5.56
C PHE A 166 30.57 -21.35 -5.02
N SER A 167 30.70 -20.23 -5.76
CA SER A 167 31.35 -19.01 -5.26
C SER A 167 30.48 -18.41 -4.17
N SER A 168 30.94 -18.51 -2.92
CA SER A 168 30.17 -18.13 -1.73
C SER A 168 29.75 -16.67 -1.68
N GLY A 169 30.51 -15.76 -2.31
CA GLY A 169 30.28 -14.31 -2.22
C GLY A 169 29.13 -13.79 -3.07
N GLU A 170 28.83 -14.43 -4.22
CA GLU A 170 27.79 -13.93 -5.14
C GLU A 170 26.38 -14.30 -4.66
N PHE A 171 26.23 -15.47 -4.02
CA PHE A 171 24.94 -15.97 -3.54
C PHE A 171 24.31 -15.07 -2.45
N TYR A 172 25.07 -14.75 -1.40
CA TYR A 172 24.57 -13.90 -0.32
C TYR A 172 24.31 -12.45 -0.77
N ARG A 173 25.06 -11.96 -1.75
CA ARG A 173 24.89 -10.60 -2.28
C ARG A 173 23.57 -10.48 -3.05
N GLU A 174 23.25 -11.45 -3.90
CA GLU A 174 22.01 -11.50 -4.68
C GLU A 174 20.77 -11.64 -3.78
N GLU A 175 20.83 -12.52 -2.77
CA GLU A 175 19.74 -12.71 -1.78
C GLU A 175 19.50 -11.45 -0.92
N LEU A 176 20.57 -10.74 -0.51
CA LEU A 176 20.44 -9.44 0.18
C LEU A 176 19.84 -8.36 -0.72
N LEU A 177 20.17 -8.36 -2.01
CA LEU A 177 19.56 -7.46 -3.00
C LEU A 177 18.08 -7.78 -3.20
N PHE A 178 17.68 -9.05 -3.18
CA PHE A 178 16.28 -9.47 -3.24
C PHE A 178 15.47 -9.03 -2.00
N LEU A 179 16.04 -9.17 -0.80
CA LEU A 179 15.43 -8.70 0.46
C LEU A 179 15.28 -7.17 0.47
N SER A 180 16.29 -6.44 -0.01
CA SER A 180 16.28 -4.99 -0.10
C SER A 180 15.28 -4.50 -1.17
N SER A 181 15.26 -5.11 -2.36
CA SER A 181 14.37 -4.73 -3.45
C SER A 181 12.91 -5.02 -3.10
N SER A 182 12.62 -6.18 -2.52
CA SER A 182 11.26 -6.58 -2.14
C SER A 182 10.67 -5.67 -1.06
N ASN A 183 11.46 -5.35 -0.03
CA ASN A 183 11.06 -4.42 1.02
C ASN A 183 10.85 -2.99 0.48
N LEU A 184 11.74 -2.51 -0.37
CA LEU A 184 11.62 -1.19 -1.00
C LEU A 184 10.35 -1.13 -1.86
N GLN A 185 10.11 -2.14 -2.69
CA GLN A 185 8.93 -2.23 -3.56
C GLN A 185 7.61 -2.27 -2.77
N PHE A 186 7.59 -2.99 -1.64
CA PHE A 186 6.42 -3.09 -0.77
C PHE A 186 6.15 -1.79 0.01
N LEU A 187 7.21 -1.18 0.58
CA LEU A 187 7.11 0.13 1.22
C LEU A 187 6.58 1.17 0.24
N TYR A 188 7.06 1.19 -1.01
CA TYR A 188 6.57 2.12 -2.03
C TYR A 188 5.15 1.80 -2.52
N GLY A 189 4.76 0.52 -2.63
CA GLY A 189 3.40 0.13 -2.97
C GLY A 189 2.38 0.55 -1.90
N CYS A 190 2.77 0.47 -0.63
CA CYS A 190 1.92 0.89 0.49
C CYS A 190 1.93 2.39 0.75
N PHE A 191 3.04 3.09 0.51
CA PHE A 191 3.04 4.56 0.42
C PHE A 191 2.19 5.06 -0.74
N ASN A 192 2.13 4.33 -1.88
CA ASN A 192 1.23 4.66 -2.98
C ASN A 192 -0.25 4.34 -2.69
N PHE A 193 -0.56 3.42 -1.78
CA PHE A 193 -1.95 3.19 -1.36
C PHE A 193 -2.40 4.13 -0.24
N THR A 194 -1.47 4.54 0.64
CA THR A 194 -1.76 5.37 1.82
C THR A 194 -1.63 6.86 1.52
N GLY A 195 -0.72 7.24 0.61
CA GLY A 195 -0.46 8.61 0.19
C GLY A 195 -1.38 9.15 -0.91
N TYR A 196 -2.24 8.31 -1.51
CA TYR A 196 -3.12 8.70 -2.63
C TYR A 196 -4.60 8.75 -2.24
N GLY A 197 -4.89 8.62 -0.95
CA GLY A 197 -6.16 9.09 -0.41
C GLY A 197 -6.07 10.56 -0.05
N PHE A 198 -5.68 11.46 -0.95
CA PHE A 198 -5.85 12.90 -0.76
C PHE A 198 -7.22 13.33 -1.30
#